data_AF-A0A8T4WNQ9-F1
#
_entry.id   AF-A0A8T4WNQ9-F1
#
_cell.length_a   1.000
_cell.length_b   1.000
_cell.length_c   1.000
_cell.angle_alpha   90.00
_cell.angle_beta   90.00
_cell.angle_gamma   90.00
#
_symmetry.space_group_name_H-M   'P 1'
#
loop_
_entity.id
_entity.type
_entity.pdbx_description
1 polymer ?
#
loop_
_entity_poly.entity_id
_entity_poly.type
_entity_poly.pdbx_seq_one_letter_code
_entity_poly.pdbx_strand_id
1 'polypeptide(L)'
;MTDEQIIDYRRQRIVNRVFAAAVVIIVAIALYYYFTKGDTVETILLVYFGFPFGLLILSVILGAASKRAIDYIPGEWDESEKWVGFREYENMRQEFDEAYGDLLSHENQCCGCALLVFLTVFLGSLGLLHASYPQPILNLTLQFILLLVIIYGIIAISGYILGFRIPTIDAENFFEAPTTDDTYHYTKALRDASMLRVGMKVRLGRRGDALTIMDAEPVATLEGLPDTVKVKVQVSSSAGFSYPYLVGTAYKGHPVPEGTKELSIRTRYKAIIEQSIDENVTVMVARFDIPKRTSSVPHISDSDFRKLGEALARELKQNYETAKGD
;
A
#
# COMPACT_ATOMS: atom_id res chain seq x y z
N MET A 1 21.31 14.95 24.77
CA MET A 1 20.89 14.32 23.50
C MET A 1 19.38 14.35 23.53
N THR A 2 18.79 15.31 22.82
CA THR A 2 17.34 15.34 22.60
C THR A 2 17.08 14.40 21.45
N ASP A 3 16.33 13.33 21.70
CA ASP A 3 15.75 12.49 20.65
C ASP A 3 15.12 13.44 19.62
N GLU A 4 15.67 13.51 18.41
CA GLU A 4 15.09 14.32 17.35
C GLU A 4 13.75 13.68 16.99
N GLN A 5 12.69 14.18 17.61
CA GLN A 5 11.34 13.72 17.36
C GLN A 5 10.97 14.07 15.92
N ILE A 6 10.75 13.06 15.08
CA ILE A 6 10.49 13.23 13.63
C ILE A 6 9.01 13.51 13.37
N ILE A 7 8.13 13.01 14.24
CA ILE A 7 6.68 13.13 14.13
C ILE A 7 6.14 13.87 15.35
N ASP A 8 5.44 14.99 15.13
CA ASP A 8 4.78 15.75 16.18
C ASP A 8 3.30 15.34 16.33
N TYR A 9 3.00 14.72 17.47
CA TYR A 9 1.66 14.29 17.86
C TYR A 9 0.93 15.29 18.78
N ARG A 10 1.48 16.49 19.04
CA ARG A 10 0.90 17.46 19.98
C ARG A 10 -0.52 17.88 19.57
N ARG A 11 -0.73 18.22 18.30
CA ARG A 11 -2.06 18.60 17.79
C ARG A 11 -3.02 17.42 17.78
N GLN A 12 -2.55 16.23 17.39
CA GLN A 12 -3.31 14.99 17.49
C GLN A 12 -3.88 14.75 18.91
N ARG A 13 -3.05 14.93 19.95
CA ARG A 13 -3.51 14.78 21.36
C ARG A 13 -4.66 15.73 21.71
N ILE A 14 -4.67 16.95 21.16
CA ILE A 14 -5.75 17.92 21.37
C ILE A 14 -7.02 17.42 20.68
N VAL A 15 -6.93 16.97 19.42
CA VAL A 15 -8.08 16.40 18.69
C VAL A 15 -8.66 15.19 19.41
N ASN A 16 -7.82 14.30 19.94
CA ASN A 16 -8.28 13.12 20.68
C ASN A 16 -9.03 13.49 21.97
N ARG A 17 -8.59 14.56 22.66
CA ARG A 17 -9.30 15.08 23.84
C ARG A 17 -10.64 15.70 23.47
N VAL A 18 -10.69 16.46 22.36
CA VAL A 18 -11.93 17.02 21.83
C VAL A 18 -12.90 15.92 21.44
N PHE A 19 -12.43 14.85 20.81
CA PHE A 19 -13.22 13.67 20.48
C PHE A 19 -13.81 13.02 21.73
N ALA A 20 -12.98 12.71 22.75
CA ALA A 20 -13.47 12.12 24.00
C ALA A 20 -14.53 13.00 24.68
N ALA A 21 -14.32 14.32 24.73
CA ALA A 21 -15.30 15.26 25.28
C ALA A 21 -16.60 15.28 24.46
N ALA A 22 -16.52 15.28 23.13
CA ALA A 22 -17.68 15.29 22.25
C ALA A 22 -18.53 14.02 22.42
N VAL A 23 -17.91 12.85 22.54
CA VAL A 23 -18.61 11.58 22.79
C VAL A 23 -19.39 11.65 24.11
N VAL A 24 -18.75 12.09 25.20
CA VAL A 24 -19.40 12.22 26.52
C VAL A 24 -20.55 13.21 26.48
N ILE A 25 -20.38 14.36 25.81
CA ILE A 25 -21.44 15.37 25.67
C ILE A 25 -22.63 14.81 24.89
N ILE A 26 -22.41 14.12 23.78
CA ILE A 26 -23.48 13.55 22.95
C ILE A 26 -24.25 12.47 23.72
N VAL A 27 -23.55 11.60 24.46
CA VAL A 27 -24.20 10.60 25.32
C VAL A 27 -25.03 11.28 26.43
N ALA A 28 -24.49 12.32 27.06
CA ALA A 28 -25.21 13.07 28.10
C ALA A 28 -26.47 13.77 27.54
N ILE A 29 -26.38 14.34 26.33
CA ILE A 29 -27.52 14.95 25.63
C ILE A 29 -28.58 13.89 25.31
N ALA A 30 -28.18 12.71 24.81
CA ALA A 30 -29.10 11.62 24.50
C ALA A 30 -29.84 11.14 25.75
N LEU A 31 -29.13 10.97 26.87
CA LEU A 31 -29.71 10.62 28.17
C LEU A 31 -30.66 11.70 28.67
N TYR A 32 -30.25 12.96 28.65
CA TYR A 32 -31.09 14.09 29.06
C TYR A 32 -32.37 14.17 28.24
N TYR A 33 -32.25 14.02 26.91
CA TYR A 33 -33.39 14.06 26.00
C TYR A 33 -34.38 12.92 26.31
N TYR A 34 -33.87 11.70 26.54
CA TYR A 34 -34.67 10.56 26.94
C TYR A 34 -35.41 10.79 28.27
N PHE A 35 -34.71 11.21 29.33
CA PHE A 35 -35.31 11.39 30.66
C PHE A 35 -36.28 12.58 30.74
N THR A 36 -36.15 13.59 29.88
CA THR A 36 -37.02 14.77 29.91
C THR A 36 -38.23 14.67 28.98
N LYS A 37 -38.10 13.96 27.86
CA LYS A 37 -39.18 13.83 26.85
C LYS A 37 -39.93 12.50 26.94
N GLY A 38 -39.37 11.49 27.62
CA GLY A 38 -39.99 10.17 27.80
C GLY A 38 -40.05 9.35 26.51
N ASP A 39 -40.86 8.29 26.51
CA ASP A 39 -40.92 7.29 25.43
C ASP A 39 -41.81 7.73 24.24
N THR A 40 -41.63 8.94 23.73
CA THR A 40 -42.27 9.32 22.46
C THR A 40 -41.53 8.69 21.27
N VAL A 41 -42.26 8.39 20.20
CA VAL A 41 -41.67 7.82 18.96
C VAL A 41 -40.51 8.68 18.44
N GLU A 42 -40.64 10.00 18.50
CA GLU A 42 -39.59 10.94 18.11
C GLU A 42 -38.33 10.80 18.98
N THR A 43 -38.50 10.69 20.30
CA THR A 43 -37.39 10.54 21.25
C THR A 43 -36.65 9.23 21.02
N ILE A 44 -37.40 8.15 20.81
CA ILE A 44 -36.84 6.83 20.53
C ILE A 44 -36.04 6.86 19.21
N LEU A 45 -36.59 7.41 18.13
CA LEU A 45 -35.90 7.50 16.84
C LEU A 45 -34.63 8.36 16.93
N LEU A 46 -34.67 9.48 17.66
CA LEU A 46 -33.51 10.34 17.85
C LEU A 46 -32.41 9.65 18.68
N VAL A 47 -32.77 9.00 19.80
CA VAL A 47 -31.80 8.39 20.71
C VAL A 47 -31.15 7.14 20.11
N TYR A 48 -31.89 6.33 19.35
CA TYR A 48 -31.37 5.08 18.80
C TYR A 48 -30.83 5.17 17.37
N PHE A 49 -31.22 6.20 16.61
CA PHE A 49 -30.75 6.37 15.23
C PHE A 49 -30.17 7.75 14.98
N GLY A 50 -30.91 8.83 15.29
CA GLY A 50 -30.46 10.20 14.97
C GLY A 50 -29.11 10.58 15.58
N PHE A 51 -29.00 10.54 16.91
CA PHE A 51 -27.76 10.85 17.63
C PHE A 51 -26.62 9.87 17.32
N PRO A 52 -26.84 8.54 17.23
CA PRO A 52 -25.81 7.61 16.77
C PRO A 52 -25.27 7.91 15.36
N PHE A 53 -26.14 8.25 14.41
CA PHE A 53 -25.71 8.67 13.06
C PHE A 53 -24.91 9.97 13.10
N GLY A 54 -25.37 10.97 13.86
CA GLY A 54 -24.62 12.23 14.04
C GLY A 54 -23.25 11.99 14.69
N LEU A 55 -23.19 11.12 15.70
CA LEU A 55 -21.97 10.71 16.36
C LEU A 55 -21.02 9.99 15.40
N LEU A 56 -21.54 9.10 14.54
CA LEU A 56 -20.74 8.41 13.52
C LEU A 56 -20.06 9.41 12.59
N ILE A 57 -20.82 10.35 12.02
CA ILE A 57 -20.29 11.37 11.11
C ILE A 57 -19.23 12.21 11.82
N LEU A 58 -19.52 12.70 13.02
CA LEU A 58 -18.57 13.49 13.80
C LEU A 58 -17.30 12.70 14.13
N SER A 59 -17.44 11.42 14.46
CA SER A 59 -16.30 10.54 14.77
C SER A 59 -15.41 10.32 13.55
N VAL A 60 -16.00 10.13 12.37
CA VAL A 60 -15.25 10.03 11.11
C VAL A 60 -14.49 11.34 10.82
N ILE A 61 -15.15 12.48 10.97
CA ILE A 61 -14.52 13.80 10.75
C ILE A 61 -13.37 14.01 11.73
N LEU A 62 -13.56 13.73 13.01
CA LEU A 62 -12.53 13.91 14.04
C LEU A 62 -11.40 12.88 13.91
N GLY A 63 -11.68 11.66 13.47
CA GLY A 63 -10.66 10.68 13.11
C GLY A 63 -9.78 11.17 11.97
N ALA A 64 -10.40 11.68 10.90
CA ALA A 64 -9.66 12.24 9.76
C ALA A 64 -8.86 13.49 10.15
N ALA A 65 -9.46 14.38 10.96
CA ALA A 65 -8.77 15.55 11.49
C ALA A 65 -7.61 15.16 12.42
N SER A 66 -7.74 14.08 13.20
CA SER A 66 -6.69 13.58 14.07
C SER A 66 -5.48 13.10 13.27
N LYS A 67 -5.69 12.34 12.20
CA LYS A 67 -4.58 11.93 11.32
C LYS A 67 -3.93 13.12 10.62
N ARG A 68 -4.72 14.07 10.12
CA ARG A 68 -4.19 15.31 9.52
C ARG A 68 -3.47 16.23 10.51
N ALA A 69 -3.72 16.08 11.80
CA ALA A 69 -3.04 16.81 12.87
C ALA A 69 -1.70 16.17 13.28
N ILE A 70 -1.29 15.09 12.62
CA ILE A 70 0.05 14.53 12.75
C ILE A 70 0.95 15.34 11.80
N ASP A 71 1.81 16.17 12.39
CA ASP A 71 2.73 17.01 11.63
C ASP A 71 4.11 16.33 11.56
N TYR A 72 4.73 16.37 10.39
CA TYR A 72 6.12 15.96 10.21
C TYR A 72 7.05 17.15 10.50
N ILE A 73 8.16 16.90 11.19
CA ILE A 73 9.19 17.92 11.45
C ILE A 73 10.25 17.83 10.34
N PRO A 74 10.35 18.84 9.44
CA PRO A 74 11.34 18.84 8.38
C PRO A 74 12.76 18.71 8.91
N GLY A 75 13.62 18.02 8.16
CA GLY A 75 15.04 17.90 8.46
C GLY A 75 15.75 16.99 7.47
N GLU A 76 17.08 16.96 7.57
CA GLU A 76 17.94 16.20 6.67
C GLU A 76 17.98 14.73 7.06
N TRP A 77 18.11 13.86 6.05
CA TRP A 77 18.24 12.42 6.22
C TRP A 77 19.61 11.97 5.73
N ASP A 78 20.24 11.10 6.51
CA ASP A 78 21.41 10.38 6.04
C ASP A 78 20.94 9.27 5.08
N GLU A 79 21.10 9.51 3.78
CA GLU A 79 20.71 8.58 2.74
C GLU A 79 21.81 7.54 2.49
N SER A 80 21.41 6.28 2.40
CA SER A 80 22.29 5.18 1.98
C SER A 80 21.57 4.27 1.00
N GLU A 81 22.26 3.89 -0.07
CA GLU A 81 21.75 2.90 -1.02
C GLU A 81 22.32 1.52 -0.70
N LYS A 82 21.45 0.51 -0.64
CA LYS A 82 21.85 -0.88 -0.43
C LYS A 82 21.07 -1.80 -1.36
N TRP A 83 21.78 -2.76 -1.95
CA TRP A 83 21.15 -3.89 -2.63
C TRP A 83 20.75 -4.96 -1.61
N VAL A 84 19.51 -5.41 -1.68
CA VAL A 84 18.96 -6.45 -0.80
C VAL A 84 18.21 -7.50 -1.63
N GLY A 85 18.18 -8.74 -1.13
CA GLY A 85 17.38 -9.80 -1.75
C GLY A 85 15.87 -9.59 -1.48
N PHE A 86 15.00 -10.20 -2.30
CA PHE A 86 13.54 -10.08 -2.12
C PHE A 86 13.04 -10.46 -0.73
N ARG A 87 13.63 -11.49 -0.11
CA ARG A 87 13.25 -11.91 1.25
C ARG A 87 13.64 -10.88 2.30
N GLU A 88 14.81 -10.27 2.16
CA GLU A 88 15.28 -9.20 3.05
C GLU A 88 14.41 -7.95 2.86
N TYR A 89 14.08 -7.60 1.62
CA TYR A 89 13.14 -6.52 1.31
C TYR A 89 11.74 -6.77 1.89
N GLU A 90 11.20 -7.98 1.79
CA GLU A 90 9.90 -8.32 2.37
C GLU A 90 9.89 -8.16 3.89
N ASN A 91 10.97 -8.56 4.57
CA ASN A 91 11.13 -8.33 6.01
C ASN A 91 11.22 -6.83 6.33
N MET A 92 12.06 -6.07 5.62
CA MET A 92 12.20 -4.62 5.80
C MET A 92 10.88 -3.88 5.56
N ARG A 93 10.10 -4.33 4.57
CA ARG A 93 8.77 -3.81 4.29
C ARG A 93 7.80 -4.11 5.42
N GLN A 94 7.83 -5.32 5.98
CA GLN A 94 6.98 -5.66 7.12
C GLN A 94 7.33 -4.80 8.33
N GLU A 95 8.62 -4.63 8.64
CA GLU A 95 9.08 -3.75 9.72
C GLU A 95 8.66 -2.28 9.49
N PHE A 96 8.72 -1.81 8.23
CA PHE A 96 8.23 -0.50 7.84
C PHE A 96 6.71 -0.36 8.04
N ASP A 97 5.92 -1.35 7.65
CA ASP A 97 4.46 -1.34 7.82
C ASP A 97 4.06 -1.40 9.31
N GLU A 98 4.80 -2.18 10.11
CA GLU A 98 4.62 -2.22 11.56
C GLU A 98 4.96 -0.89 12.24
N ALA A 99 5.98 -0.17 11.75
CA ALA A 99 6.42 1.10 12.32
C ALA A 99 5.60 2.32 11.83
N TYR A 100 5.21 2.33 10.55
CA TYR A 100 4.66 3.51 9.87
C TYR A 100 3.36 3.23 9.09
N GLY A 101 2.87 2.00 9.02
CA GLY A 101 1.69 1.64 8.23
C GLY A 101 0.43 2.41 8.63
N ASP A 102 0.28 2.75 9.92
CA ASP A 102 -0.83 3.58 10.41
C ASP A 102 -0.81 5.02 9.85
N LEU A 103 0.35 5.50 9.42
CA LEU A 103 0.54 6.82 8.81
C LEU A 103 0.12 6.83 7.33
N LEU A 104 0.15 5.67 6.65
CA LEU A 104 -0.24 5.51 5.26
C LEU A 104 -1.76 5.38 5.09
N SER A 105 -2.30 5.81 3.95
CA SER A 105 -3.70 5.52 3.60
C SER A 105 -3.83 4.07 3.15
N HIS A 106 -4.95 3.44 3.49
CA HIS A 106 -5.25 2.08 2.99
C HIS A 106 -6.26 2.18 1.84
N GLU A 107 -5.95 1.63 0.67
CA GLU A 107 -6.73 1.83 -0.57
C GLU A 107 -8.12 1.14 -0.57
N ASN A 108 -8.37 0.14 0.29
CA ASN A 108 -9.60 -0.65 0.29
C ASN A 108 -10.76 -0.12 1.17
N GLN A 109 -10.78 1.19 1.49
CA GLN A 109 -11.67 1.72 2.53
C GLN A 109 -13.10 2.10 2.09
N CYS A 110 -13.40 2.09 0.79
CA CYS A 110 -14.73 2.49 0.28
C CYS A 110 -15.86 1.59 0.82
N CYS A 111 -15.59 0.29 1.05
CA CYS A 111 -16.57 -0.63 1.67
C CYS A 111 -16.78 -0.38 3.18
N GLY A 112 -15.85 0.27 3.87
CA GLY A 112 -15.92 0.51 5.32
C GLY A 112 -17.07 1.44 5.71
N CYS A 113 -17.33 2.47 4.90
CA CYS A 113 -18.41 3.44 5.16
C CYS A 113 -19.80 2.80 5.13
N ALA A 114 -20.06 1.92 4.15
CA ALA A 114 -21.33 1.20 4.05
C ALA A 114 -21.55 0.26 5.25
N LEU A 115 -20.50 -0.47 5.66
CA LEU A 115 -20.55 -1.36 6.81
C LEU A 115 -20.88 -0.62 8.12
N LEU A 116 -20.35 0.58 8.33
CA LEU A 116 -20.64 1.37 9.53
C LEU A 116 -22.08 1.87 9.60
N VAL A 117 -22.68 2.18 8.45
CA VAL A 117 -24.12 2.53 8.38
C VAL A 117 -24.96 1.32 8.79
N PHE A 118 -24.65 0.13 8.26
CA PHE A 118 -25.32 -1.11 8.67
C PHE A 118 -25.13 -1.39 10.17
N LEU A 119 -23.91 -1.22 10.69
CA LEU A 119 -23.61 -1.40 12.11
C LEU A 119 -24.43 -0.44 12.99
N THR A 120 -24.54 0.83 12.59
CA THR A 120 -25.32 1.85 13.31
C THR A 120 -26.81 1.47 13.36
N VAL A 121 -27.38 1.07 12.22
CA VAL A 121 -28.79 0.62 12.15
C VAL A 121 -29.01 -0.64 12.99
N PHE A 122 -28.08 -1.60 12.92
CA PHE A 122 -28.17 -2.85 13.68
C PHE A 122 -28.14 -2.58 15.20
N LEU A 123 -27.18 -1.79 15.68
CA LEU A 123 -27.05 -1.46 17.10
C LEU A 123 -28.24 -0.60 17.60
N GLY A 124 -28.71 0.35 16.79
CA GLY A 124 -29.92 1.12 17.08
C GLY A 124 -31.16 0.23 17.19
N SER A 125 -31.29 -0.76 16.32
CA SER A 125 -32.39 -1.74 16.36
C SER A 125 -32.32 -2.64 17.60
N LEU A 126 -31.12 -3.08 18.00
CA LEU A 126 -30.93 -3.81 19.26
C LEU A 126 -31.32 -2.98 20.48
N GLY A 127 -30.93 -1.69 20.48
CA GLY A 127 -31.34 -0.75 21.52
C GLY A 127 -32.85 -0.58 21.61
N LEU A 128 -33.51 -0.45 20.47
CA LEU A 128 -34.97 -0.36 20.37
C LEU A 128 -35.68 -1.63 20.86
N LEU A 129 -35.16 -2.80 20.49
CA LEU A 129 -35.70 -4.08 20.95
C LEU A 129 -35.59 -4.22 22.47
N HIS A 130 -34.46 -3.81 23.05
CA HIS A 130 -34.27 -3.82 24.50
C HIS A 130 -35.23 -2.86 25.23
N ALA A 131 -35.46 -1.67 24.68
CA ALA A 131 -36.44 -0.72 25.21
C ALA A 131 -37.87 -1.25 25.14
N SER A 132 -38.21 -1.96 24.06
CA SER A 132 -39.56 -2.51 23.83
C SER A 132 -39.84 -3.76 24.67
N TYR A 133 -38.80 -4.54 24.98
CA TYR A 133 -38.89 -5.78 25.73
C TYR A 133 -37.83 -5.83 26.85
N PRO A 134 -37.97 -4.98 27.89
CA PRO A 134 -36.97 -4.91 28.94
C PRO A 134 -36.96 -6.22 29.74
N GLN A 135 -35.82 -6.91 29.72
CA GLN A 135 -35.51 -8.02 30.61
C GLN A 135 -34.56 -7.48 31.69
N PRO A 136 -35.07 -7.11 32.88
CA PRO A 136 -34.26 -6.48 33.91
C PRO A 136 -33.33 -7.50 34.55
N ILE A 137 -32.04 -7.42 34.21
CA ILE A 137 -30.97 -8.14 34.91
C ILE A 137 -30.43 -7.25 36.05
N LEU A 138 -30.53 -5.93 35.88
CA LEU A 138 -30.13 -4.88 36.83
C LEU A 138 -31.30 -3.92 37.03
N ASN A 139 -31.07 -2.84 37.79
CA ASN A 139 -31.98 -1.69 37.81
C ASN A 139 -32.18 -1.17 36.37
N LEU A 140 -33.45 -1.03 35.96
CA LEU A 140 -33.86 -0.67 34.60
C LEU A 140 -33.15 0.59 34.08
N THR A 141 -33.04 1.61 34.92
CA THR A 141 -32.38 2.89 34.59
C THR A 141 -30.89 2.70 34.37
N LEU A 142 -30.22 1.92 35.24
CA LEU A 142 -28.79 1.65 35.13
C LEU A 142 -28.49 0.80 33.90
N GLN A 143 -29.33 -0.20 33.61
CA GLN A 143 -29.22 -1.06 32.43
C GLN A 143 -29.37 -0.26 31.13
N PHE A 144 -30.32 0.67 31.10
CA PHE A 144 -30.52 1.59 29.96
C PHE A 144 -29.32 2.50 29.73
N ILE A 145 -28.80 3.14 30.80
CA ILE A 145 -27.61 4.01 30.71
C ILE A 145 -26.42 3.21 30.17
N LEU A 146 -26.19 2.02 30.71
CA LEU A 146 -25.08 1.16 30.28
C LEU A 146 -25.21 0.77 28.80
N LEU A 147 -26.41 0.40 28.35
CA LEU A 147 -26.66 0.02 26.97
C LEU A 147 -26.36 1.18 26.01
N LEU A 148 -26.83 2.39 26.33
CA LEU A 148 -26.55 3.57 25.50
C LEU A 148 -25.07 3.90 25.43
N VAL A 149 -24.37 3.84 26.57
CA VAL A 149 -22.92 4.07 26.62
C VAL A 149 -22.18 3.06 25.74
N ILE A 150 -22.58 1.78 25.76
CA ILE A 150 -21.97 0.73 24.91
C ILE A 150 -22.24 1.00 23.43
N ILE A 151 -23.50 1.23 23.05
CA ILE A 151 -23.88 1.48 21.65
C ILE A 151 -23.13 2.69 21.09
N TYR A 152 -23.15 3.81 21.82
CA TYR A 152 -22.51 5.05 21.40
C TYR A 152 -20.99 4.90 21.39
N GLY A 153 -20.42 4.17 22.36
CA GLY A 153 -18.99 3.88 22.43
C GLY A 153 -18.51 3.08 21.22
N ILE A 154 -19.22 2.01 20.84
CA ILE A 154 -18.88 1.20 19.66
C ILE A 154 -18.93 2.08 18.40
N ILE A 155 -20.02 2.82 18.20
CA ILE A 155 -20.20 3.67 17.01
C ILE A 155 -19.13 4.75 16.93
N ALA A 156 -18.84 5.42 18.06
CA ALA A 156 -17.82 6.45 18.11
C ALA A 156 -16.43 5.90 17.79
N ILE A 157 -16.03 4.80 18.43
CA ILE A 157 -14.71 4.20 18.22
C ILE A 157 -14.57 3.69 16.78
N SER A 158 -15.57 2.97 16.26
CA SER A 158 -15.54 2.45 14.89
C SER A 158 -15.51 3.58 13.85
N GLY A 159 -16.31 4.63 14.04
CA GLY A 159 -16.28 5.81 13.18
C GLY A 159 -14.94 6.54 13.22
N TYR A 160 -14.36 6.70 14.41
CA TYR A 160 -13.07 7.35 14.59
C TYR A 160 -11.93 6.57 13.93
N ILE A 161 -11.87 5.25 14.10
CA ILE A 161 -10.86 4.39 13.46
C ILE A 161 -10.96 4.48 11.94
N LEU A 162 -12.18 4.42 11.38
CA LEU A 162 -12.36 4.56 9.93
C LEU A 162 -11.94 5.95 9.46
N GLY A 163 -12.38 6.99 10.15
CA GLY A 163 -11.99 8.38 9.89
C GLY A 163 -10.48 8.56 9.87
N PHE A 164 -9.78 7.98 10.85
CA PHE A 164 -8.34 8.02 10.96
C PHE A 164 -7.65 7.32 9.79
N ARG A 165 -8.22 6.26 9.21
CA ARG A 165 -7.58 5.55 8.10
C ARG A 165 -7.73 6.23 6.74
N ILE A 166 -8.72 7.12 6.56
CA ILE A 166 -9.05 7.73 5.26
C ILE A 166 -7.96 8.66 4.72
N PRO A 167 -7.52 9.71 5.43
CA PRO A 167 -6.57 10.66 4.87
C PRO A 167 -5.15 10.08 4.84
N THR A 168 -4.35 10.48 3.85
CA THR A 168 -2.90 10.44 3.91
C THR A 168 -2.38 11.61 4.74
N ILE A 169 -1.23 11.43 5.40
CA ILE A 169 -0.47 12.55 5.92
C ILE A 169 0.30 13.17 4.76
N ASP A 170 0.41 14.49 4.75
CA ASP A 170 1.16 15.26 3.75
C ASP A 170 2.67 15.15 4.05
N ALA A 171 3.17 13.91 4.07
CA ALA A 171 4.60 13.64 4.12
C ALA A 171 5.09 13.57 2.68
N GLU A 172 5.20 14.73 2.03
CA GLU A 172 5.82 14.86 0.72
C GLU A 172 7.19 14.14 0.76
N ASN A 173 7.27 12.95 0.14
CA ASN A 173 8.49 12.20 -0.23
C ASN A 173 9.22 11.34 0.81
N PHE A 174 8.70 11.10 2.03
CA PHE A 174 9.49 10.36 3.07
C PHE A 174 8.94 8.98 3.48
N PHE A 175 7.65 8.74 3.25
CA PHE A 175 7.00 7.46 3.53
C PHE A 175 6.23 7.03 2.29
N GLU A 176 6.94 6.77 1.21
CA GLU A 176 6.32 6.15 0.04
C GLU A 176 6.00 4.69 0.35
N ALA A 177 4.82 4.24 -0.08
CA ALA A 177 4.44 2.84 0.10
C ALA A 177 5.45 1.97 -0.66
N PRO A 178 6.06 0.96 -0.01
CA PRO A 178 7.05 0.12 -0.65
C PRO A 178 6.50 -0.53 -1.93
N THR A 179 7.26 -0.45 -3.02
CA THR A 179 6.86 -0.92 -4.36
C THR A 179 6.42 -2.38 -4.35
N THR A 180 5.17 -2.63 -4.77
CA THR A 180 4.58 -3.96 -5.04
C THR A 180 3.80 -3.99 -6.35
N ASP A 181 4.26 -3.23 -7.32
CA ASP A 181 3.64 -3.16 -8.62
C ASP A 181 3.90 -4.45 -9.43
N ASP A 182 3.30 -4.54 -10.63
CA ASP A 182 3.53 -5.65 -11.55
C ASP A 182 5.03 -5.82 -11.87
N THR A 183 5.79 -4.72 -11.91
CA THR A 183 7.25 -4.74 -12.11
C THR A 183 7.95 -5.53 -11.01
N TYR A 184 7.59 -5.32 -9.74
CA TYR A 184 8.09 -6.12 -8.61
C TYR A 184 7.79 -7.61 -8.81
N HIS A 185 6.55 -7.96 -9.15
CA HIS A 185 6.13 -9.35 -9.34
C HIS A 185 6.91 -10.06 -10.45
N TYR A 186 7.00 -9.43 -11.62
CA TYR A 186 7.74 -10.00 -12.75
C TYR A 186 9.25 -10.01 -12.52
N THR A 187 9.81 -9.03 -11.81
CA THR A 187 11.23 -9.08 -11.43
C THR A 187 11.49 -10.21 -10.43
N LYS A 188 10.60 -10.43 -9.46
CA LYS A 188 10.68 -11.56 -8.52
C LYS A 188 10.65 -12.91 -9.23
N ALA A 189 9.93 -13.05 -10.34
CA ALA A 189 9.92 -14.28 -11.14
C ALA A 189 11.31 -14.65 -11.72
N LEU A 190 12.18 -13.65 -11.92
CA LEU A 190 13.56 -13.83 -12.40
C LEU A 190 14.54 -14.26 -11.30
N ARG A 191 14.14 -14.33 -10.03
CA ARG A 191 15.04 -14.60 -8.90
C ARG A 191 15.88 -15.86 -9.06
N ASP A 192 15.31 -16.91 -9.66
CA ASP A 192 16.00 -18.18 -9.86
C ASP A 192 16.55 -18.34 -11.29
N ALA A 193 16.60 -17.25 -12.08
CA ALA A 193 17.22 -17.26 -13.41
C ALA A 193 18.74 -17.38 -13.27
N SER A 194 19.31 -18.35 -13.97
CA SER A 194 20.76 -18.47 -14.06
C SER A 194 21.39 -17.20 -14.64
N MET A 195 22.55 -16.80 -14.11
CA MET A 195 23.35 -15.64 -14.56
C MET A 195 22.77 -14.27 -14.21
N LEU A 196 21.64 -14.20 -13.49
CA LEU A 196 21.05 -12.94 -13.03
C LEU A 196 21.12 -12.84 -11.50
N ARG A 197 21.70 -11.74 -11.02
CA ARG A 197 21.57 -11.28 -9.64
C ARG A 197 20.36 -10.37 -9.55
N VAL A 198 19.28 -10.88 -8.97
CA VAL A 198 17.98 -10.19 -8.89
C VAL A 198 17.64 -9.85 -7.45
N GLY A 199 17.24 -8.61 -7.22
CA GLY A 199 16.83 -8.12 -5.91
C GLY A 199 16.21 -6.74 -5.98
N MET A 200 16.31 -6.00 -4.88
CA MET A 200 15.83 -4.64 -4.76
C MET A 200 17.02 -3.74 -4.45
N LYS A 201 17.11 -2.61 -5.17
CA LYS A 201 17.96 -1.50 -4.76
C LYS A 201 17.12 -0.58 -3.89
N VAL A 202 17.43 -0.54 -2.61
CA VAL A 202 16.66 0.20 -1.61
C VAL A 202 17.48 1.40 -1.17
N ARG A 203 16.86 2.57 -1.20
CA ARG A 203 17.39 3.79 -0.61
C ARG A 203 16.81 3.96 0.78
N LEU A 204 17.67 3.88 1.77
CA LEU A 204 17.34 3.99 3.18
C LEU A 204 17.67 5.40 3.66
N GLY A 205 16.73 6.01 4.36
CA GLY A 205 16.97 7.25 5.10
C GLY A 205 17.11 6.93 6.58
N ARG A 206 18.17 7.45 7.20
CA ARG A 206 18.35 7.43 8.65
C ARG A 206 18.34 8.85 9.21
N ARG A 207 17.61 9.05 10.30
CA ARG A 207 17.65 10.29 11.07
C ARG A 207 17.48 9.96 12.55
N GLY A 208 18.53 10.22 13.34
CA GLY A 208 18.62 9.73 14.71
C GLY A 208 18.45 8.21 14.78
N ASP A 209 17.40 7.77 15.48
CA ASP A 209 17.04 6.36 15.65
C ASP A 209 16.00 5.87 14.64
N ALA A 210 15.42 6.75 13.82
CA ALA A 210 14.47 6.34 12.81
C ALA A 210 15.19 5.87 11.54
N LEU A 211 14.70 4.74 11.02
CA LEU A 211 15.07 4.18 9.73
C LEU A 211 13.81 4.08 8.88
N THR A 212 13.89 4.48 7.62
CA THR A 212 12.77 4.42 6.68
C THR A 212 13.25 4.00 5.30
N ILE A 213 12.34 3.44 4.50
CA ILE A 213 12.55 3.16 3.08
C ILE A 213 12.09 4.41 2.32
N MET A 214 13.06 5.12 1.72
CA MET A 214 12.79 6.33 0.92
C MET A 214 12.43 5.97 -0.52
N ASP A 215 13.05 4.93 -1.07
CA ASP A 215 12.79 4.46 -2.42
C ASP A 215 13.20 2.98 -2.53
N ALA A 216 12.53 2.24 -3.40
CA ALA A 216 12.83 0.84 -3.68
C ALA A 216 12.59 0.51 -5.17
N GLU A 217 13.69 0.28 -5.89
CA GLU A 217 13.64 -0.11 -7.30
C GLU A 217 13.96 -1.61 -7.46
N PRO A 218 13.14 -2.38 -8.19
CA PRO A 218 13.49 -3.74 -8.57
C PRO A 218 14.63 -3.75 -9.60
N VAL A 219 15.70 -4.48 -9.31
CA VAL A 219 16.90 -4.52 -10.15
C VAL A 219 17.31 -5.96 -10.46
N ALA A 220 17.57 -6.23 -11.75
CA ALA A 220 18.25 -7.44 -12.21
C ALA A 220 19.57 -7.06 -12.88
N THR A 221 20.69 -7.57 -12.34
CA THR A 221 22.05 -7.39 -12.88
C THR A 221 22.61 -8.74 -13.31
N LEU A 222 23.63 -8.75 -14.18
CA LEU A 222 24.27 -10.01 -14.59
C LEU A 222 25.36 -10.40 -13.59
N GLU A 223 25.37 -11.66 -13.15
CA GLU A 223 26.42 -12.17 -12.25
C GLU A 223 27.79 -12.12 -12.91
N GLY A 224 28.77 -11.53 -12.21
CA GLY A 224 30.16 -11.43 -12.66
C GLY A 224 30.42 -10.30 -13.67
N LEU A 225 29.42 -9.48 -14.01
CA LEU A 225 29.56 -8.29 -14.84
C LEU A 225 29.37 -7.00 -14.02
N PRO A 226 29.92 -5.86 -14.48
CA PRO A 226 29.70 -4.57 -13.81
C PRO A 226 28.25 -4.10 -13.91
N ASP A 227 27.82 -3.25 -12.96
CA ASP A 227 26.46 -2.69 -12.87
C ASP A 227 26.05 -1.86 -14.10
N THR A 228 26.99 -1.55 -14.99
CA THR A 228 26.75 -0.96 -16.30
C THR A 228 26.03 -1.90 -17.28
N VAL A 229 25.92 -3.20 -16.94
CA VAL A 229 25.14 -4.21 -17.66
C VAL A 229 23.96 -4.62 -16.80
N LYS A 230 22.77 -4.13 -17.16
CA LYS A 230 21.55 -4.31 -16.35
C LYS A 230 20.38 -4.77 -17.19
N VAL A 231 19.49 -5.52 -16.55
CA VAL A 231 18.21 -5.96 -17.08
C VAL A 231 17.11 -5.29 -16.26
N LYS A 232 16.26 -4.51 -16.93
CA LYS A 232 15.09 -3.87 -16.32
C LYS A 232 13.83 -4.55 -16.82
N VAL A 233 12.94 -4.91 -15.91
CA VAL A 233 11.59 -5.34 -16.26
C VAL A 233 10.77 -4.09 -16.55
N GLN A 234 10.02 -4.10 -17.66
CA GLN A 234 9.03 -3.08 -17.96
C GLN A 234 7.70 -3.74 -18.26
N VAL A 235 6.61 -3.10 -17.85
CA VAL A 235 5.25 -3.59 -18.05
C VAL A 235 4.49 -2.55 -18.87
N SER A 236 4.07 -2.94 -20.07
CA SER A 236 3.19 -2.10 -20.89
C SER A 236 1.75 -2.38 -20.51
N SER A 237 1.08 -1.39 -19.94
CA SER A 237 -0.35 -1.43 -19.63
C SER A 237 -1.15 -0.82 -20.79
N SER A 238 -1.25 -1.53 -21.90
CA SER A 238 -2.07 -1.13 -23.05
C SER A 238 -3.34 -1.98 -23.11
N ALA A 239 -4.51 -1.38 -22.89
CA ALA A 239 -5.83 -1.99 -23.07
C ALA A 239 -6.18 -3.19 -22.14
N GLY A 240 -6.00 -3.01 -20.83
CA GLY A 240 -6.62 -3.88 -19.81
C GLY A 240 -5.86 -5.17 -19.47
N PHE A 241 -4.62 -5.32 -19.92
CA PHE A 241 -3.70 -6.38 -19.47
C PHE A 241 -2.28 -5.85 -19.34
N SER A 242 -1.55 -6.40 -18.36
CA SER A 242 -0.15 -6.10 -18.11
C SER A 242 0.72 -6.98 -19.01
N TYR A 243 1.48 -6.35 -19.91
CA TYR A 243 2.38 -7.05 -20.82
C TYR A 243 3.85 -6.82 -20.42
N PRO A 244 4.48 -7.79 -19.74
CA PRO A 244 5.86 -7.66 -19.29
C PRO A 244 6.85 -7.92 -20.42
N TYR A 245 7.92 -7.14 -20.45
CA TYR A 245 9.09 -7.33 -21.31
C TYR A 245 10.36 -6.98 -20.54
N LEU A 246 11.49 -7.48 -21.04
CA LEU A 246 12.80 -7.27 -20.43
C LEU A 246 13.63 -6.35 -21.31
N VAL A 247 14.22 -5.34 -20.69
CA VAL A 247 15.12 -4.39 -21.36
C VAL A 247 16.52 -4.60 -20.80
N GLY A 248 17.36 -5.24 -21.60
CA GLY A 248 18.79 -5.36 -21.37
C GLY A 248 19.52 -4.12 -21.86
N THR A 249 20.43 -3.58 -21.06
CA THR A 249 21.30 -2.47 -21.47
C THR A 249 22.74 -2.79 -21.11
N ALA A 250 23.66 -2.52 -22.03
CA ALA A 250 25.10 -2.67 -21.83
C ALA A 250 25.83 -1.42 -22.31
N TYR A 251 26.41 -0.65 -21.39
CA TYR A 251 27.26 0.50 -21.73
C TYR A 251 28.62 0.03 -22.25
N LYS A 252 29.07 0.60 -23.39
CA LYS A 252 30.23 0.15 -24.16
C LYS A 252 30.15 -1.32 -24.60
N GLY A 253 28.94 -1.78 -24.95
CA GLY A 253 28.74 -3.09 -25.57
C GLY A 253 29.24 -3.13 -27.02
N HIS A 254 29.39 -4.34 -27.56
CA HIS A 254 29.77 -4.49 -28.97
C HIS A 254 28.60 -4.02 -29.85
N PRO A 255 28.85 -3.32 -30.97
CA PRO A 255 27.78 -2.87 -31.85
C PRO A 255 26.92 -4.05 -32.31
N VAL A 256 25.61 -3.93 -32.15
CA VAL A 256 24.64 -4.91 -32.65
C VAL A 256 23.89 -4.35 -33.86
N PRO A 257 23.64 -5.16 -34.91
CA PRO A 257 22.80 -4.73 -36.01
C PRO A 257 21.38 -4.48 -35.52
N GLU A 258 20.77 -3.36 -35.93
CA GLU A 258 19.36 -3.11 -35.63
C GLU A 258 18.48 -4.17 -36.28
N GLY A 259 17.60 -4.78 -35.48
CA GLY A 259 16.71 -5.82 -35.99
C GLY A 259 16.07 -6.66 -34.90
N THR A 260 15.28 -7.64 -35.37
CA THR A 260 14.59 -8.60 -34.49
C THR A 260 15.19 -9.99 -34.70
N LYS A 261 15.65 -10.60 -33.61
CA LYS A 261 16.18 -11.96 -33.57
C LYS A 261 15.20 -12.86 -32.82
N GLU A 262 14.91 -14.03 -33.37
CA GLU A 262 14.14 -15.06 -32.67
C GLU A 262 15.02 -15.77 -31.63
N LEU A 263 14.46 -15.95 -30.42
CA LEU A 263 15.09 -16.74 -29.38
C LEU A 263 14.64 -18.19 -29.44
N SER A 264 15.61 -19.10 -29.53
CA SER A 264 15.38 -20.54 -29.45
C SER A 264 15.13 -20.99 -28.00
N ILE A 265 14.01 -20.58 -27.41
CA ILE A 265 13.56 -21.03 -26.07
C ILE A 265 12.23 -21.77 -26.15
N ARG A 266 12.10 -22.83 -25.33
CA ARG A 266 10.89 -23.64 -25.26
C ARG A 266 9.89 -23.02 -24.28
N THR A 267 9.06 -22.11 -24.81
CA THR A 267 8.02 -21.37 -24.09
C THR A 267 6.69 -21.46 -24.82
N ARG A 268 5.58 -21.12 -24.15
CA ARG A 268 4.24 -21.17 -24.76
C ARG A 268 4.10 -20.24 -25.97
N TYR A 269 4.65 -19.04 -25.84
CA TYR A 269 4.70 -18.03 -26.89
C TYR A 269 6.11 -17.96 -27.46
N LYS A 270 6.22 -17.62 -28.74
CA LYS A 270 7.50 -17.36 -29.39
C LYS A 270 8.17 -16.18 -28.70
N ALA A 271 9.49 -16.25 -28.49
CA ALA A 271 10.25 -15.17 -27.89
C ALA A 271 11.14 -14.49 -28.92
N ILE A 272 11.25 -13.17 -28.83
CA ILE A 272 12.06 -12.33 -29.71
C ILE A 272 12.93 -11.39 -28.88
N ILE A 273 14.10 -11.03 -29.42
CA ILE A 273 14.91 -9.91 -28.97
C ILE A 273 14.95 -8.87 -30.08
N GLU A 274 14.55 -7.66 -29.75
CA GLU A 274 14.78 -6.48 -30.57
C GLU A 274 16.09 -5.82 -30.12
N GLN A 275 16.99 -5.60 -31.06
CA GLN A 275 18.30 -5.02 -30.81
C GLN A 275 18.35 -3.62 -31.41
N SER A 276 18.84 -2.68 -30.62
CA SER A 276 19.14 -1.32 -31.07
C SER A 276 20.40 -0.81 -30.38
N ILE A 277 21.01 0.21 -30.99
CA ILE A 277 22.11 0.95 -30.40
C ILE A 277 21.62 2.37 -30.16
N ASP A 278 21.88 2.88 -28.96
CA ASP A 278 21.74 4.30 -28.64
C ASP A 278 23.10 4.82 -28.20
N GLU A 279 23.75 5.61 -29.07
CA GLU A 279 25.12 6.11 -28.90
C GLU A 279 26.15 5.01 -28.55
N ASN A 280 26.49 4.88 -27.26
CA ASN A 280 27.45 3.91 -26.72
C ASN A 280 26.77 2.82 -25.87
N VAL A 281 25.45 2.71 -25.93
CA VAL A 281 24.64 1.75 -25.18
C VAL A 281 23.99 0.77 -26.14
N THR A 282 24.32 -0.50 -25.97
CA THR A 282 23.61 -1.58 -26.64
C THR A 282 22.32 -1.86 -25.85
N VAL A 283 21.18 -1.79 -26.52
CA VAL A 283 19.86 -2.06 -25.96
C VAL A 283 19.30 -3.34 -26.58
N MET A 284 18.85 -4.27 -25.74
CA MET A 284 18.24 -5.53 -26.15
C MET A 284 16.90 -5.69 -25.45
N VAL A 285 15.80 -5.60 -26.19
CA VAL A 285 14.44 -5.75 -25.66
C VAL A 285 13.95 -7.16 -25.93
N ALA A 286 13.84 -7.99 -24.89
CA ALA A 286 13.30 -9.34 -24.98
C ALA A 286 11.82 -9.36 -24.60
N ARG A 287 10.98 -9.92 -25.48
CA ARG A 287 9.52 -10.03 -25.27
C ARG A 287 8.93 -11.27 -25.92
N PHE A 288 7.73 -11.65 -25.48
CA PHE A 288 6.96 -12.73 -26.11
C PHE A 288 6.13 -12.21 -27.28
N ASP A 289 6.31 -12.75 -28.46
CA ASP A 289 5.46 -12.45 -29.62
C ASP A 289 4.08 -13.08 -29.42
N ILE A 290 3.19 -12.30 -28.79
CA ILE A 290 1.82 -12.70 -28.46
C ILE A 290 0.88 -12.20 -29.56
N PRO A 291 -0.01 -13.06 -30.10
CA PRO A 291 -0.96 -12.65 -31.12
C PRO A 291 -1.87 -11.50 -30.66
N LYS A 292 -2.02 -10.46 -31.48
CA LYS A 292 -2.84 -9.25 -31.19
C LYS A 292 -4.34 -9.52 -30.99
N ARG A 293 -4.83 -10.73 -31.33
CA ARG A 293 -6.25 -11.11 -31.26
C ARG A 293 -6.38 -12.44 -30.52
N THR A 294 -6.42 -12.39 -29.19
CA THR A 294 -6.84 -13.52 -28.37
C THR A 294 -8.14 -13.17 -27.65
N SER A 295 -9.08 -14.12 -27.61
CA SER A 295 -10.35 -13.97 -26.85
C SER A 295 -10.16 -14.03 -25.34
N SER A 296 -8.93 -14.35 -24.89
CA SER A 296 -8.53 -14.41 -23.48
C SER A 296 -7.26 -13.61 -23.27
N VAL A 297 -7.10 -13.06 -22.07
CA VAL A 297 -5.87 -12.40 -21.64
C VAL A 297 -4.74 -13.43 -21.67
N PRO A 298 -3.69 -13.22 -22.47
CA PRO A 298 -2.61 -14.18 -22.62
C PRO A 298 -1.78 -14.22 -21.32
N HIS A 299 -1.68 -15.41 -20.72
CA HIS A 299 -0.95 -15.62 -19.47
C HIS A 299 0.48 -16.13 -19.76
N ILE A 300 1.47 -15.36 -19.33
CA ILE A 300 2.89 -15.74 -19.30
C ILE A 300 3.18 -16.34 -17.93
N SER A 301 3.68 -17.58 -17.89
CA SER A 301 4.08 -18.21 -16.63
C SER A 301 5.43 -17.67 -16.14
N ASP A 302 5.64 -17.68 -14.82
CA ASP A 302 6.92 -17.31 -14.20
C ASP A 302 8.10 -18.10 -14.77
N SER A 303 7.88 -19.38 -15.08
CA SER A 303 8.88 -20.27 -15.69
C SER A 303 9.26 -19.83 -17.10
N ASP A 304 8.28 -19.44 -17.92
CA ASP A 304 8.56 -18.95 -19.26
C ASP A 304 9.27 -17.59 -19.22
N PHE A 305 8.82 -16.68 -18.34
CA PHE A 305 9.46 -15.37 -18.15
C PHE A 305 10.91 -15.50 -17.65
N ARG A 306 11.18 -16.46 -16.77
CA ARG A 306 12.53 -16.79 -16.32
C ARG A 306 13.43 -17.23 -17.46
N LYS A 307 12.97 -18.16 -18.32
CA LYS A 307 13.73 -18.59 -19.50
C LYS A 307 14.04 -17.45 -20.46
N LEU A 308 13.11 -16.49 -20.60
CA LEU A 308 13.33 -15.28 -21.38
C LEU A 308 14.46 -14.43 -20.78
N GLY A 309 14.48 -14.27 -19.45
CA GLY A 309 15.55 -13.60 -18.72
C GLY A 309 16.91 -14.26 -18.89
N GLU A 310 16.98 -15.60 -18.77
CA GLU A 310 18.22 -16.36 -18.99
C GLU A 310 18.73 -16.28 -20.42
N ALA A 311 17.82 -16.24 -21.40
CA ALA A 311 18.19 -16.07 -22.81
C ALA A 311 18.76 -14.67 -23.06
N LEU A 312 18.11 -13.62 -22.55
CA LEU A 312 18.59 -12.25 -22.65
C LEU A 312 19.94 -12.07 -21.93
N ALA A 313 20.09 -12.62 -20.72
CA ALA A 313 21.33 -12.54 -19.96
C ALA A 313 22.51 -13.17 -20.71
N ARG A 314 22.30 -14.31 -21.37
CA ARG A 314 23.33 -14.96 -22.20
C ARG A 314 23.76 -14.07 -23.37
N GLU A 315 22.80 -13.50 -24.10
CA GLU A 315 23.08 -12.62 -25.24
C GLU A 315 23.80 -11.33 -24.80
N LEU A 316 23.37 -10.71 -23.70
CA LEU A 316 24.04 -9.53 -23.12
C LEU A 316 25.47 -9.84 -22.67
N LYS A 317 25.68 -10.97 -21.99
CA LYS A 317 27.02 -11.38 -21.55
C LYS A 317 27.94 -11.58 -22.74
N GLN A 318 27.49 -12.32 -23.75
CA GLN A 318 28.27 -12.56 -24.96
C GLN A 318 28.61 -11.25 -25.68
N ASN A 319 27.65 -10.34 -25.80
CA ASN A 319 27.86 -9.03 -26.41
C ASN A 319 28.93 -8.20 -25.66
N TYR A 320 28.85 -8.16 -24.33
CA TYR A 320 29.76 -7.39 -23.50
C TYR A 320 31.18 -7.99 -23.46
N GLU A 321 31.30 -9.32 -23.41
CA GLU A 321 32.59 -10.00 -23.46
C GLU A 321 33.28 -9.85 -24.82
N THR A 322 32.51 -9.86 -25.92
CA THR A 322 33.04 -9.60 -27.28
C THR A 322 33.62 -8.19 -27.36
N ALA A 323 32.94 -7.19 -26.79
CA ALA A 323 33.42 -5.80 -26.76
C ALA A 323 34.73 -5.59 -25.98
N LYS A 324 35.06 -6.48 -25.05
CA LYS A 324 36.29 -6.43 -24.24
C LYS A 324 37.46 -7.17 -24.89
N GLY A 325 37.17 -8.08 -25.83
CA GLY A 325 38.18 -8.87 -26.54
C GLY A 325 38.79 -8.13 -27.74
N ASP A 326 38.11 -7.10 -28.23
CA ASP A 326 38.58 -6.13 -29.24
C ASP A 326 39.32 -4.95 -28.58
#